data_AF-A0A550GNJ3-F1
#
_entry.id   AF-A0A550GNJ3-F1
#
_cell.length_a   1.000
_cell.length_b   1.000
_cell.length_c   1.000
_cell.angle_alpha   90.00
_cell.angle_beta   90.00
_cell.angle_gamma   90.00
#
_symmetry.space_group_name_H-M   'P 1'
#
loop_
_entity.id
_entity.type
_entity.pdbx_description
1 polymer ?
#
loop_
_entity_poly.entity_id
_entity_poly.type
_entity_poly.pdbx_seq_one_letter_code
_entity_poly.pdbx_strand_id
1 'polypeptide(L)'
;MASKLEAVDPQEQFLDFFKKKKYRDKISQLGITGQESITVVFEDLFAFDQQLAENLMEKPDDYLQYAGNAAFNQLEIQDLEYSQRLDKVIVRIIQLLEKEQLRKLGSKQLGKLVMVEGIVVRATPVRPMVMKASFKCKRCGTVTKVDQSGPFLRAPFECGDQSCRQKGPFEFVQDESSFIDSQDLRLQERPEDLPPGQLPRTLNVKLVGSEIVDLARPGDHVSLVGLVRAFAPSRP
;
A
#
# COMPACT_ATOMS: atom_id res chain seq x y z
N MET A 1 -18.91 -24.61 26.25
CA MET A 1 -17.69 -24.05 26.87
C MET A 1 -16.92 -23.35 25.78
N ALA A 2 -17.25 -22.07 25.55
CA ALA A 2 -16.58 -21.24 24.55
C ALA A 2 -15.42 -20.53 25.25
N SER A 3 -14.20 -21.00 25.00
CA SER A 3 -12.98 -20.29 25.38
C SER A 3 -12.94 -18.98 24.59
N LYS A 4 -13.19 -17.86 25.28
CA LYS A 4 -12.86 -16.52 24.79
C LYS A 4 -11.34 -16.47 24.65
N LEU A 5 -10.84 -16.67 23.42
CA LEU A 5 -9.51 -16.22 23.06
C LEU A 5 -9.50 -14.71 23.26
N GLU A 6 -8.63 -14.21 24.12
CA GLU A 6 -8.28 -12.79 24.15
C GLU A 6 -7.85 -12.43 22.74
N ALA A 7 -8.56 -11.49 22.10
CA ALA A 7 -8.17 -11.00 20.80
C ALA A 7 -6.87 -10.21 21.00
N VAL A 8 -5.74 -10.88 20.80
CA VAL A 8 -4.41 -10.26 20.83
C VAL A 8 -4.41 -9.13 19.81
N ASP A 9 -3.97 -7.95 20.21
CA ASP A 9 -3.92 -6.78 19.32
C ASP A 9 -2.91 -7.07 18.19
N PRO A 10 -3.33 -7.09 16.91
CA PRO A 10 -2.44 -7.31 15.78
C PRO A 10 -1.26 -6.33 15.75
N GLN A 11 -1.46 -5.10 16.22
CA GLN A 11 -0.40 -4.09 16.26
C GLN A 11 0.68 -4.43 17.29
N GLU A 12 0.32 -4.98 18.45
CA GLU A 12 1.29 -5.46 19.44
C GLU A 12 2.09 -6.65 18.92
N GLN A 13 1.43 -7.57 18.21
CA GLN A 13 2.13 -8.72 17.59
C GLN A 13 3.15 -8.25 16.55
N PHE A 14 2.80 -7.29 15.70
CA PHE A 14 3.76 -6.69 14.76
C PHE A 14 4.89 -5.95 15.47
N LEU A 15 4.62 -5.26 16.58
CA LEU A 15 5.66 -4.58 17.35
C LEU A 15 6.68 -5.59 17.89
N ASP A 16 6.20 -6.72 18.44
CA ASP A 16 7.08 -7.80 18.91
C ASP A 16 7.86 -8.46 17.76
N PHE A 17 7.27 -8.59 16.58
CA PHE A 17 7.97 -9.02 15.38
C PHE A 17 9.11 -8.06 15.01
N PHE A 18 8.86 -6.75 15.02
CA PHE A 18 9.86 -5.73 14.66
C PHE A 18 10.96 -5.53 15.70
N LYS A 19 10.77 -5.97 16.96
CA LYS A 19 11.83 -6.03 17.97
C LYS A 19 12.93 -7.04 17.65
N LYS A 20 12.66 -8.04 16.79
CA LYS A 20 13.68 -9.01 16.36
C LYS A 20 14.83 -8.28 15.68
N LYS A 21 16.07 -8.66 16.04
CA LYS A 21 17.30 -8.01 15.58
C LYS A 21 17.32 -7.69 14.08
N LYS A 22 16.96 -8.67 13.24
CA LYS A 22 16.91 -8.53 11.77
C LYS A 22 16.08 -7.32 11.31
N TYR A 23 14.90 -7.12 11.90
CA TYR A 23 13.99 -6.05 11.51
C TYR A 23 14.25 -4.75 12.23
N ARG A 24 14.66 -4.82 13.50
CA ARG A 24 15.13 -3.65 14.25
C ARG A 24 16.28 -2.95 13.53
N ASP A 25 17.26 -3.73 13.06
CA ASP A 25 18.42 -3.20 12.35
C ASP A 25 18.04 -2.64 10.96
N LYS A 26 17.00 -3.18 10.30
CA LYS A 26 16.44 -2.58 9.07
C LYS A 26 15.73 -1.26 9.35
N ILE A 27 14.98 -1.17 10.44
CA ILE A 27 14.24 0.05 10.82
C ILE A 27 15.21 1.17 11.18
N SER A 28 16.29 0.88 11.90
CA SER A 28 17.30 1.89 12.23
C SER A 28 18.05 2.42 10.99
N GLN A 29 18.13 1.63 9.91
CA GLN A 29 18.71 2.08 8.65
C GLN A 29 17.83 3.06 7.87
N LEU A 30 16.54 3.19 8.20
CA LEU A 30 15.65 4.15 7.55
C LEU A 30 16.14 5.58 7.74
N GLY A 31 16.54 5.96 8.95
CA GLY A 31 17.07 7.29 9.24
C GLY A 31 18.36 7.62 8.50
N ILE A 32 19.17 6.60 8.20
CA ILE A 32 20.43 6.75 7.47
C ILE A 32 20.18 6.87 5.97
N THR A 33 19.30 6.03 5.42
CA THR A 33 19.02 5.94 3.98
C THR A 33 18.02 6.98 3.51
N GLY A 34 17.25 7.58 4.42
CA GLY A 34 16.15 8.47 4.10
C GLY A 34 14.94 7.73 3.50
N GLN A 35 14.83 6.42 3.70
CA GLN A 35 13.72 5.62 3.21
C GLN A 35 12.51 5.67 4.15
N GLU A 36 11.32 5.56 3.58
CA GLU A 36 10.05 5.60 4.31
C GLU A 36 9.41 4.20 4.37
N SER A 37 10.03 3.19 3.75
CA SER A 37 9.49 1.84 3.69
C SER A 37 10.49 0.75 4.08
N ILE A 38 9.97 -0.33 4.69
CA ILE A 38 10.75 -1.52 5.04
C ILE A 38 10.23 -2.75 4.31
N THR A 39 11.14 -3.66 3.98
CA THR A 39 10.80 -4.95 3.37
C THR A 39 10.74 -6.06 4.41
N VAL A 40 9.62 -6.79 4.43
CA VAL A 40 9.36 -7.94 5.29
C VAL A 40 9.19 -9.19 4.44
N VAL A 41 10.02 -10.20 4.68
CA VAL A 41 9.89 -11.50 4.03
C VAL A 41 8.74 -12.24 4.68
N PHE A 42 7.76 -12.69 3.89
CA PHE A 42 6.55 -13.30 4.42
C PHE A 42 6.83 -14.56 5.24
N GLU A 43 7.83 -15.35 4.85
CA GLU A 43 8.24 -16.56 5.57
C GLU A 43 8.72 -16.26 7.00
N ASP A 44 9.38 -15.12 7.24
CA ASP A 44 9.77 -14.72 8.60
C ASP A 44 8.55 -14.39 9.47
N LEU A 45 7.53 -13.77 8.87
CA LEU A 45 6.28 -13.42 9.55
C LEU A 45 5.48 -14.69 9.85
N PHE A 46 5.38 -15.59 8.88
CA PHE A 46 4.70 -16.87 9.02
C PHE A 46 5.35 -17.75 10.09
N ALA A 47 6.68 -17.81 10.13
CA ALA A 47 7.42 -18.54 11.15
C ALA A 47 7.34 -17.89 12.55
N PHE A 48 7.02 -16.60 12.63
CA PHE A 48 6.78 -15.91 13.90
C PHE A 48 5.38 -16.18 14.43
N ASP A 49 4.37 -15.93 13.60
CA ASP A 49 2.96 -16.08 13.95
C ASP A 49 2.17 -16.40 12.68
N GLN A 50 1.75 -17.66 12.57
CA GLN A 50 0.98 -18.16 11.43
C GLN A 50 -0.37 -17.44 11.30
N GLN A 51 -1.06 -17.20 12.41
CA GLN A 51 -2.39 -16.59 12.39
C GLN A 51 -2.30 -15.13 11.94
N LEU A 52 -1.29 -14.39 12.39
CA LEU A 52 -1.00 -13.03 11.94
C LEU A 52 -0.74 -12.98 10.43
N ALA A 53 0.07 -13.90 9.91
CA ALA A 53 0.40 -13.99 8.49
C ALA A 53 -0.81 -14.35 7.62
N GLU A 54 -1.64 -15.31 8.06
CA GLU A 54 -2.89 -15.68 7.36
C GLU A 54 -3.90 -14.52 7.35
N ASN A 55 -4.06 -13.82 8.46
CA ASN A 55 -4.95 -12.67 8.52
C ASN A 55 -4.47 -11.51 7.64
N LEU A 56 -3.16 -11.28 7.55
CA LEU A 56 -2.57 -10.31 6.63
C LEU A 56 -2.88 -10.64 5.16
N MET A 57 -2.91 -11.92 4.79
CA MET A 57 -3.28 -12.35 3.44
C MET A 57 -4.76 -12.07 3.13
N GLU A 58 -5.64 -12.29 4.10
CA GLU A 58 -7.10 -12.13 3.94
C GLU A 58 -7.58 -10.67 4.09
N LYS A 59 -6.95 -9.88 4.97
CA LYS A 59 -7.29 -8.48 5.27
C LYS A 59 -6.05 -7.57 5.23
N PRO A 60 -5.35 -7.48 4.08
CA PRO A 60 -4.11 -6.72 3.98
C PRO A 60 -4.26 -5.23 4.28
N ASP A 61 -5.41 -4.62 3.99
CA ASP A 61 -5.61 -3.19 4.25
C ASP A 61 -5.42 -2.83 5.74
N ASP A 62 -6.11 -3.55 6.61
CA ASP A 62 -6.05 -3.32 8.05
C ASP A 62 -4.68 -3.76 8.60
N TYR A 63 -4.20 -4.93 8.18
CA TYR A 63 -2.98 -5.51 8.75
C TYR A 63 -1.71 -4.80 8.30
N LEU A 64 -1.66 -4.26 7.07
CA LEU A 64 -0.54 -3.41 6.66
C LEU A 64 -0.56 -2.06 7.40
N GLN A 65 -1.73 -1.55 7.76
CA GLN A 65 -1.83 -0.35 8.61
C GLN A 65 -1.31 -0.64 10.03
N TYR A 66 -1.72 -1.75 10.64
CA TYR A 66 -1.18 -2.16 11.95
C TYR A 66 0.34 -2.39 11.90
N ALA A 67 0.83 -3.04 10.85
CA ALA A 67 2.27 -3.24 10.65
C ALA A 67 3.02 -1.91 10.48
N GLY A 68 2.47 -0.96 9.71
CA GLY A 68 3.04 0.37 9.52
C GLY A 68 3.13 1.16 10.83
N ASN A 69 2.07 1.15 11.63
CA ASN A 69 2.04 1.79 12.95
C ASN A 69 3.07 1.15 13.89
N ALA A 70 3.15 -0.18 13.92
CA ALA A 70 4.11 -0.90 14.77
C ALA A 70 5.57 -0.60 14.35
N ALA A 71 5.84 -0.56 13.05
CA ALA A 71 7.16 -0.20 12.52
C ALA A 71 7.52 1.26 12.84
N PHE A 72 6.56 2.18 12.78
CA PHE A 72 6.73 3.58 13.17
C PHE A 72 7.03 3.71 14.67
N ASN A 73 6.28 3.05 15.55
CA ASN A 73 6.55 3.03 16.99
C ASN A 73 7.95 2.47 17.30
N GLN A 74 8.37 1.44 16.56
CA GLN A 74 9.72 0.90 16.71
C GLN A 74 10.79 1.90 16.23
N LEU A 75 10.51 2.66 15.16
CA LEU A 75 11.40 3.71 14.67
C LEU A 75 11.54 4.86 15.68
N GLU A 76 10.46 5.30 16.33
CA GLU A 76 10.52 6.34 17.37
C GLU A 76 11.49 5.99 18.52
N ILE A 77 11.57 4.70 18.86
CA ILE A 77 12.49 4.20 19.88
C ILE A 77 13.95 4.23 19.38
N GLN A 78 14.18 3.98 18.08
CA GLN A 78 15.54 3.93 17.52
C GLN A 78 16.07 5.31 17.11
N ASP A 79 15.22 6.15 16.53
CA ASP A 79 15.57 7.46 15.96
C ASP A 79 14.35 8.40 15.99
N LEU A 80 14.20 9.10 17.11
CA LEU A 80 13.11 10.05 17.34
C LEU A 80 13.19 11.27 16.41
N GLU A 81 14.38 11.71 16.01
CA GLU A 81 14.52 12.89 15.14
C GLU A 81 14.03 12.56 13.73
N TYR A 82 14.37 11.38 13.23
CA TYR A 82 13.93 10.94 11.92
C TYR A 82 12.44 10.60 11.89
N SER A 83 11.89 9.97 12.94
CA SER A 83 10.45 9.64 12.99
C SER A 83 9.57 10.88 12.89
N GLN A 84 9.99 12.02 13.45
CA GLN A 84 9.25 13.30 13.36
C GLN A 84 9.15 13.87 11.94
N ARG A 85 10.00 13.41 11.01
CA ARG A 85 9.98 13.84 9.61
C ARG A 85 9.05 12.97 8.75
N LEU A 86 8.61 11.83 9.28
CA LEU A 86 7.76 10.88 8.58
C LEU A 86 6.34 10.91 9.13
N ASP A 87 5.35 10.87 8.25
CA ASP A 87 3.95 10.68 8.66
C ASP A 87 3.65 9.22 9.03
N LYS A 88 4.36 8.27 8.41
CA LYS A 88 4.16 6.82 8.57
C LYS A 88 5.35 6.04 8.01
N VAL A 89 5.51 4.80 8.49
CA VAL A 89 6.40 3.80 7.85
C VAL A 89 5.57 2.84 7.02
N ILE A 90 5.96 2.61 5.76
CA ILE A 90 5.28 1.67 4.86
C ILE A 90 5.93 0.29 5.00
N VAL A 91 5.15 -0.73 5.34
CA VAL A 91 5.63 -2.11 5.36
C VAL A 91 5.32 -2.78 4.02
N ARG A 92 6.35 -3.30 3.36
CA ARG A 92 6.25 -4.01 2.08
C ARG A 92 6.52 -5.49 2.27
N ILE A 93 5.52 -6.30 2.03
CA ILE A 93 5.64 -7.76 2.09
C ILE A 93 6.24 -8.27 0.79
N ILE A 94 7.26 -9.13 0.90
CA ILE A 94 7.92 -9.77 -0.24
C ILE A 94 7.94 -11.29 -0.07
N GLN A 95 8.07 -12.01 -1.18
CA GLN A 95 8.26 -13.47 -1.22
C GLN A 95 7.17 -14.24 -0.46
N LEU A 96 5.92 -14.15 -0.93
CA LEU A 96 4.84 -15.00 -0.39
C LEU A 96 5.15 -16.49 -0.67
N LEU A 97 4.57 -17.39 0.13
CA LEU A 97 4.78 -18.84 -0.02
C LEU A 97 4.24 -19.39 -1.35
N GLU A 98 3.11 -18.84 -1.80
CA GLU A 98 2.42 -19.28 -3.01
C GLU A 98 2.30 -18.14 -4.01
N LYS A 99 2.48 -18.49 -5.29
CA LYS A 99 2.23 -17.60 -6.42
C LYS A 99 0.92 -17.95 -7.11
N GLU A 100 0.16 -16.92 -7.43
CA GLU A 100 -1.06 -17.00 -8.20
C GLU A 100 -0.77 -16.83 -9.69
N GLN A 101 -1.46 -17.64 -10.51
CA GLN A 101 -1.40 -17.48 -11.96
C GLN A 101 -2.21 -16.25 -12.36
N LEU A 102 -1.68 -15.40 -13.25
CA LEU A 102 -2.38 -14.17 -13.70
C LEU A 102 -3.78 -14.49 -14.23
N ARG A 103 -3.93 -15.59 -14.98
CA ARG A 103 -5.24 -16.04 -15.50
C ARG A 103 -6.24 -16.47 -14.44
N LYS A 104 -5.80 -16.86 -13.24
CA LYS A 104 -6.67 -17.29 -12.12
C LYS A 104 -7.14 -16.12 -11.27
N LEU A 105 -6.55 -14.93 -11.41
CA LEU A 105 -6.99 -13.75 -10.68
C LEU A 105 -8.42 -13.37 -11.07
N GLY A 106 -9.28 -13.30 -10.07
CA GLY A 106 -10.69 -12.93 -10.25
C GLY A 106 -11.31 -12.43 -8.97
N SER A 107 -12.64 -12.59 -8.86
CA SER A 107 -13.41 -12.09 -7.72
C SER A 107 -13.01 -12.69 -6.37
N LYS A 108 -12.47 -13.93 -6.35
CA LYS A 108 -12.06 -14.61 -5.12
C LYS A 108 -10.84 -13.98 -4.45
N GLN A 109 -9.98 -13.34 -5.22
CA GLN A 109 -8.78 -12.67 -4.73
C GLN A 109 -9.02 -11.19 -4.40
N LEU A 110 -10.22 -10.65 -4.67
CA LEU A 110 -10.52 -9.24 -4.39
C LEU A 110 -10.32 -8.92 -2.91
N GLY A 111 -9.57 -7.84 -2.65
CA GLY A 111 -9.25 -7.39 -1.30
C GLY A 111 -8.17 -8.22 -0.60
N LYS A 112 -7.63 -9.27 -1.22
CA LYS A 112 -6.58 -10.12 -0.65
C LYS A 112 -5.19 -9.74 -1.15
N LEU A 113 -4.18 -10.14 -0.40
CA LEU A 113 -2.78 -10.04 -0.80
C LEU A 113 -2.41 -11.25 -1.67
N VAL A 114 -1.83 -11.00 -2.84
CA VAL A 114 -1.41 -12.06 -3.77
C VAL A 114 -0.01 -11.79 -4.30
N MET A 115 0.69 -12.85 -4.66
CA MET A 115 1.96 -12.78 -5.39
C MET A 115 1.76 -13.30 -6.81
N VAL A 116 2.25 -12.56 -7.80
CA VAL A 116 2.10 -12.89 -9.21
C VAL A 116 3.44 -12.71 -9.92
N GLU A 117 3.71 -13.56 -10.90
CA GLU A 117 4.94 -13.50 -11.70
C GLU A 117 4.60 -13.25 -13.17
N GLY A 118 5.40 -12.42 -13.83
CA GLY A 118 5.18 -12.11 -15.23
C GLY A 118 6.27 -11.25 -15.84
N ILE A 119 6.07 -10.91 -17.11
CA ILE A 119 6.97 -10.07 -17.88
C ILE A 119 6.36 -8.67 -18.00
N VAL A 120 7.11 -7.64 -17.66
CA VAL A 120 6.66 -6.25 -17.86
C VAL A 120 6.64 -5.97 -19.36
N VAL A 121 5.47 -5.67 -19.93
CA VAL A 121 5.34 -5.33 -21.36
C VAL A 121 5.22 -3.83 -21.60
N ARG A 122 4.79 -3.08 -20.58
CA ARG A 122 4.69 -1.63 -20.65
C ARG A 122 4.88 -1.03 -19.27
N ALA A 123 5.63 0.06 -19.20
CA ALA A 123 5.70 0.95 -18.05
C ALA A 123 5.29 2.36 -18.50
N THR A 124 4.48 3.03 -17.69
CA THR A 124 4.19 4.46 -17.88
C THR A 124 5.31 5.30 -17.26
N PRO A 125 5.48 6.57 -17.67
CA PRO A 125 6.32 7.51 -16.92
C PRO A 125 5.80 7.66 -15.49
N VAL A 126 6.70 7.84 -14.53
CA VAL A 126 6.34 8.14 -13.14
C VAL A 126 5.56 9.46 -13.09
N ARG A 127 4.47 9.45 -12.32
CA ARG A 127 3.59 10.62 -12.15
C ARG A 127 3.22 10.82 -10.68
N PRO A 128 3.17 12.07 -10.20
CA PRO A 128 2.68 12.35 -8.86
C PRO A 128 1.17 12.08 -8.78
N MET A 129 0.75 11.39 -7.73
CA MET A 129 -0.63 11.11 -7.38
C MET A 129 -0.98 11.75 -6.03
N VAL A 130 -2.12 12.41 -5.94
CA VAL A 130 -2.60 13.01 -4.69
C VAL A 130 -3.05 11.89 -3.74
N MET A 131 -2.49 11.86 -2.54
CA MET A 131 -2.88 10.94 -1.45
C MET A 131 -3.86 11.62 -0.49
N LYS A 132 -3.57 12.86 -0.12
CA LYS A 132 -4.44 13.67 0.75
C LYS A 132 -4.62 15.04 0.11
N ALA A 133 -5.84 15.34 -0.31
CA ALA A 133 -6.18 16.62 -0.92
C ALA A 133 -6.67 17.59 0.14
N SER A 134 -6.11 18.80 0.13
CA SER A 134 -6.56 19.92 0.96
C SER A 134 -7.53 20.78 0.17
N PHE A 135 -8.72 21.00 0.73
CA PHE A 135 -9.78 21.80 0.12
C PHE A 135 -10.13 22.99 1.00
N LYS A 136 -9.97 24.19 0.47
CA LYS A 136 -10.35 25.45 1.14
C LYS A 136 -11.78 25.82 0.79
N CYS A 137 -12.61 26.04 1.82
CA CYS A 137 -13.95 26.57 1.65
C CYS A 137 -13.87 28.05 1.25
N LYS A 138 -14.43 28.42 0.09
CA LYS A 138 -14.43 29.83 -0.37
C LYS A 138 -15.33 30.77 0.45
N ARG A 139 -16.16 30.23 1.35
CA ARG A 139 -17.07 31.03 2.19
C ARG A 139 -16.48 31.41 3.53
N CYS A 140 -15.91 30.44 4.26
CA CYS A 140 -15.35 30.66 5.60
C CYS A 140 -13.81 30.56 5.65
N GLY A 141 -13.17 30.13 4.57
CA GLY A 141 -11.71 29.98 4.51
C GLY A 141 -11.15 28.71 5.16
N THR A 142 -11.99 27.90 5.82
CA THR A 142 -11.56 26.65 6.47
C THR A 142 -10.99 25.66 5.45
N VAL A 143 -9.83 25.07 5.78
CA VAL A 143 -9.22 23.99 4.99
C VAL A 143 -9.62 22.63 5.57
N THR A 144 -10.18 21.77 4.73
CA THR A 144 -10.50 20.39 5.05
C THR A 144 -9.60 19.45 4.25
N LYS A 145 -8.90 18.54 4.94
CA LYS A 145 -8.09 17.50 4.29
C LYS A 145 -8.92 16.23 4.08
N VAL A 146 -8.89 15.68 2.88
CA VAL A 146 -9.67 14.48 2.50
C VAL A 146 -8.74 13.48 1.83
N ASP A 147 -8.72 12.24 2.34
CA ASP A 147 -7.97 11.15 1.72
C ASP A 147 -8.55 10.82 0.35
N GLN A 148 -7.67 10.75 -0.64
CA GLN A 148 -8.03 10.54 -2.03
C GLN A 148 -7.82 9.08 -2.41
N SER A 149 -8.85 8.48 -2.99
CA SER A 149 -8.79 7.14 -3.58
C SER A 149 -9.30 7.19 -5.01
N GLY A 150 -8.42 6.89 -5.97
CA GLY A 150 -8.74 6.81 -7.39
C GLY A 150 -8.17 7.94 -8.25
N PRO A 151 -8.58 8.01 -9.53
CA PRO A 151 -7.99 8.91 -10.51
C PRO A 151 -8.54 10.35 -10.49
N PHE A 152 -9.70 10.57 -9.84
CA PHE A 152 -10.36 11.87 -9.79
C PHE A 152 -10.35 12.43 -8.37
N LEU A 153 -10.10 13.74 -8.25
CA LEU A 153 -10.19 14.45 -6.98
C LEU A 153 -11.64 14.49 -6.49
N ARG A 154 -11.85 14.06 -5.24
CA ARG A 154 -13.13 14.11 -4.55
C ARG A 154 -13.05 15.17 -3.46
N ALA A 155 -13.75 16.27 -3.69
CA ALA A 155 -13.96 17.32 -2.70
C ALA A 155 -14.83 16.82 -1.53
N PRO A 156 -14.72 17.41 -0.33
CA PRO A 156 -15.62 17.11 0.77
C PRO A 156 -17.06 17.47 0.41
N PHE A 157 -18.03 16.72 0.96
CA PHE A 157 -19.45 16.98 0.73
C PHE A 157 -19.92 18.29 1.39
N GLU A 158 -19.34 18.61 2.56
CA GLU A 158 -19.63 19.82 3.32
C GLU A 158 -18.37 20.35 3.99
N CYS A 159 -18.39 21.63 4.35
CA CYS A 159 -17.29 22.27 5.04
C CYS A 159 -17.06 21.63 6.41
N GLY A 160 -15.79 21.37 6.75
CA GLY A 160 -15.42 20.74 8.03
C GLY A 160 -15.68 21.63 9.26
N ASP A 161 -15.86 22.93 9.05
CA ASP A 161 -16.27 23.86 10.10
C ASP A 161 -17.76 23.68 10.44
N GLN A 162 -18.02 23.37 11.72
CA GLN A 162 -19.37 23.17 12.26
C GLN A 162 -20.26 24.41 12.14
N SER A 163 -19.67 25.61 12.09
CA SER A 163 -20.42 26.86 11.93
C SER A 163 -20.85 27.11 10.47
N CYS A 164 -20.07 26.63 9.51
CA CYS A 164 -20.32 26.84 8.09
C CYS A 164 -21.23 25.74 7.53
N ARG A 165 -20.79 24.48 7.61
CA ARG A 165 -21.44 23.28 7.02
C ARG A 165 -22.01 23.47 5.60
N GLN A 166 -21.47 24.41 4.84
CA GLN A 166 -21.92 24.67 3.47
C GLN A 166 -21.28 23.65 2.53
N LYS A 167 -22.01 23.26 1.47
CA LYS A 167 -21.55 22.28 0.47
C LYS A 167 -20.59 22.85 -0.59
N GLY A 168 -19.96 23.99 -0.32
CA GLY A 168 -19.01 24.65 -1.21
C GLY A 168 -19.42 26.07 -1.65
N PRO A 169 -18.67 26.68 -2.60
CA PRO A 169 -17.63 26.04 -3.41
C PRO A 169 -16.31 25.79 -2.65
N PHE A 170 -15.64 24.69 -3.00
CA PHE A 170 -14.33 24.32 -2.47
C PHE A 170 -13.24 24.54 -3.52
N GLU A 171 -12.08 24.98 -3.06
CA GLU A 171 -10.88 25.18 -3.86
C GLU A 171 -9.82 24.18 -3.46
N PHE A 172 -9.23 23.48 -4.43
CA PHE A 172 -8.10 22.60 -4.17
C PHE A 172 -6.85 23.42 -3.88
N VAL A 173 -6.21 23.16 -2.74
CA VAL A 173 -4.98 23.82 -2.31
C VAL A 173 -3.84 22.83 -2.48
N GLN A 174 -3.11 22.97 -3.58
CA GLN A 174 -2.02 22.06 -3.95
C GLN A 174 -0.91 22.05 -2.89
N ASP A 175 -0.51 23.23 -2.41
CA ASP A 175 0.62 23.41 -1.48
C ASP A 175 0.41 22.74 -0.12
N GLU A 176 -0.84 22.54 0.30
CA GLU A 176 -1.19 21.88 1.56
C GLU A 176 -1.57 20.40 1.38
N SER A 177 -1.50 19.89 0.16
CA SER A 177 -1.85 18.50 -0.20
C SER A 177 -0.62 17.59 -0.16
N SER A 178 -0.82 16.30 0.09
CA SER A 178 0.26 15.31 0.01
C SER A 178 0.20 14.51 -1.28
N PHE A 179 1.38 14.26 -1.85
CA PHE A 179 1.56 13.55 -3.12
C PHE A 179 2.46 12.34 -2.91
N ILE A 180 2.28 11.33 -3.75
CA ILE A 180 3.16 10.16 -3.82
C ILE A 180 3.43 9.83 -5.28
N ASP A 181 4.61 9.31 -5.57
CA ASP A 181 4.90 8.82 -6.90
C ASP A 181 4.10 7.56 -7.21
N SER A 182 3.58 7.52 -8.43
CA SER A 182 2.82 6.38 -8.94
C SER A 182 3.25 6.04 -10.35
N GLN A 183 3.15 4.76 -10.68
CA GLN A 183 3.47 4.25 -12.01
C GLN A 183 2.54 3.09 -12.34
N ASP A 184 1.94 3.12 -13.52
CA ASP A 184 1.17 2.01 -14.04
C ASP A 184 2.06 1.11 -14.91
N LEU A 185 2.08 -0.18 -14.58
CA LEU A 185 2.70 -1.24 -15.35
C LEU A 185 1.64 -2.13 -16.00
N ARG A 186 2.00 -2.71 -17.14
CA ARG A 186 1.26 -3.82 -17.74
C ARG A 186 2.14 -5.06 -17.71
N LEU A 187 1.66 -6.08 -17.01
CA LEU A 187 2.31 -7.37 -16.84
C LEU A 187 1.69 -8.39 -17.80
N GLN A 188 2.49 -9.29 -18.35
CA GLN A 188 2.06 -10.40 -19.19
C GLN A 188 2.45 -11.74 -18.55
N GLU A 189 1.63 -12.77 -18.75
CA GLU A 189 1.98 -14.16 -18.41
C GLU A 189 3.30 -14.58 -19.07
N ARG A 190 4.13 -15.33 -18.33
CA ARG A 190 5.33 -15.93 -18.92
C ARG A 190 4.94 -17.04 -19.90
N PRO A 191 5.69 -17.24 -21.00
CA PRO A 191 5.43 -18.31 -21.94
C PRO A 191 5.37 -19.70 -21.31
N GLU A 192 6.19 -19.95 -20.27
CA GLU A 192 6.26 -21.22 -19.53
C GLU A 192 4.99 -21.55 -18.73
N ASP A 193 4.21 -20.54 -18.35
CA ASP A 193 2.97 -20.71 -17.60
C ASP A 193 1.73 -20.86 -18.51
N LEU A 194 1.90 -20.77 -19.84
CA LEU A 194 0.78 -20.76 -20.79
C LEU A 194 0.22 -22.16 -21.05
N PRO A 195 -1.12 -22.34 -20.96
CA PRO A 195 -1.76 -23.53 -21.48
C PRO A 195 -1.55 -23.67 -22.99
N PRO A 196 -1.39 -24.90 -23.51
CA PRO A 196 -1.21 -25.14 -24.94
C PRO A 196 -2.31 -24.49 -25.78
N GLY A 197 -1.92 -23.75 -26.81
CA GLY A 197 -2.84 -23.12 -27.76
C GLY A 197 -3.59 -21.89 -27.25
N GLN A 198 -3.28 -21.38 -26.05
CA GLN A 198 -3.89 -20.16 -25.53
C GLN A 198 -2.98 -18.94 -25.66
N LEU A 199 -3.60 -17.78 -25.89
CA LEU A 199 -2.89 -16.50 -25.88
C LEU A 199 -2.58 -16.05 -24.43
N PRO A 200 -1.43 -15.41 -24.20
CA PRO A 200 -1.07 -14.85 -22.91
C PRO A 200 -2.02 -13.74 -22.49
N ARG A 201 -2.45 -13.76 -21.22
CA ARG A 201 -3.21 -12.67 -20.62
C ARG A 201 -2.29 -11.59 -20.09
N THR A 202 -2.85 -10.38 -19.96
CA THR A 202 -2.16 -9.24 -19.36
C THR A 202 -2.93 -8.72 -18.14
N LEU A 203 -2.20 -8.23 -17.16
CA LEU A 203 -2.72 -7.59 -15.95
C LEU A 203 -2.19 -6.15 -15.86
N ASN A 204 -3.03 -5.20 -15.45
CA ASN A 204 -2.57 -3.86 -15.11
C ASN A 204 -2.21 -3.82 -13.63
N VAL A 205 -1.03 -3.30 -13.31
CA VAL A 205 -0.53 -3.15 -11.95
C VAL A 205 -0.24 -1.68 -11.71
N LYS A 206 -0.75 -1.14 -10.61
CA LYS A 206 -0.45 0.22 -10.17
C LYS A 206 0.54 0.18 -9.02
N LEU A 207 1.72 0.74 -9.23
CA LEU A 207 2.74 0.94 -8.21
C LEU A 207 2.51 2.29 -7.53
N VAL A 208 2.62 2.30 -6.20
CA VAL A 208 2.45 3.48 -5.37
C VAL A 208 3.60 3.54 -4.35
N GLY A 209 4.39 4.60 -4.43
CA GLY A 209 5.57 4.83 -3.58
C GLY A 209 6.83 5.07 -4.40
N SER A 210 7.57 6.11 -4.03
CA SER A 210 8.83 6.55 -4.65
C SER A 210 9.86 5.42 -4.74
N GLU A 211 9.92 4.54 -3.74
CA GLU A 211 10.90 3.45 -3.68
C GLU A 211 10.62 2.27 -4.61
N ILE A 212 9.41 2.15 -5.16
CA ILE A 212 9.04 1.01 -6.03
C ILE A 212 8.74 1.38 -7.48
N VAL A 213 8.60 2.68 -7.77
CA VAL A 213 8.44 3.17 -9.14
C VAL A 213 9.79 3.17 -9.86
N ASP A 214 9.76 3.03 -11.19
CA ASP A 214 10.93 3.01 -12.07
C ASP A 214 11.96 1.89 -11.79
N LEU A 215 11.61 0.90 -10.96
CA LEU A 215 12.46 -0.26 -10.68
C LEU A 215 12.47 -1.28 -11.82
N ALA A 216 11.35 -1.46 -12.51
CA ALA A 216 11.16 -2.49 -13.53
C ALA A 216 10.92 -1.89 -14.91
N ARG A 217 11.58 -2.44 -15.93
CA ARG A 217 11.55 -1.98 -17.32
C ARG A 217 10.82 -2.98 -18.22
N PRO A 218 10.27 -2.54 -19.36
CA PRO A 218 9.72 -3.46 -20.35
C PRO A 218 10.74 -4.53 -20.76
N GLY A 219 10.35 -5.80 -20.66
CA GLY A 219 11.21 -6.97 -20.87
C GLY A 219 11.63 -7.68 -19.58
N ASP A 220 11.57 -7.01 -18.43
CA ASP A 220 11.98 -7.61 -17.15
C ASP A 220 10.99 -8.68 -16.69
N HIS A 221 11.53 -9.76 -16.15
CA HIS A 221 10.78 -10.78 -15.43
C HIS A 221 10.69 -10.37 -13.97
N VAL A 222 9.47 -10.17 -13.47
CA VAL A 222 9.24 -9.66 -12.11
C VAL A 222 8.30 -10.57 -11.33
N SER A 223 8.51 -10.59 -10.01
CA SER A 223 7.56 -11.13 -9.03
C SER A 223 7.01 -9.97 -8.21
N LEU A 224 5.68 -9.84 -8.19
CA LEU A 224 4.97 -8.72 -7.59
C LEU A 224 4.07 -9.22 -6.48
N VAL A 225 4.17 -8.61 -5.30
CA VAL A 225 3.23 -8.80 -4.20
C VAL A 225 2.34 -7.58 -4.11
N GLY A 226 1.02 -7.77 -4.10
CA GLY A 226 0.09 -6.65 -4.09
C GLY A 226 -1.35 -7.03 -3.79
N LEU A 227 -2.17 -6.02 -3.57
CA LEU A 227 -3.59 -6.17 -3.29
C LEU A 227 -4.40 -6.18 -4.57
N VAL A 228 -5.29 -7.16 -4.74
CA VAL A 228 -6.19 -7.18 -5.90
C VAL A 228 -7.35 -6.23 -5.66
N ARG A 229 -7.46 -5.22 -6.54
CA ARG A 229 -8.54 -4.23 -6.49
C ARG A 229 -9.42 -4.33 -7.74
N ALA A 230 -10.72 -4.19 -7.54
CA ALA A 230 -11.64 -3.97 -8.63
C ALA A 230 -11.47 -2.53 -9.14
N PHE A 231 -11.26 -2.37 -10.45
CA PHE A 231 -11.32 -1.06 -11.09
C PHE A 231 -12.72 -0.86 -11.66
N ALA A 232 -13.49 0.03 -11.04
CA ALA A 232 -14.75 0.48 -11.63
C ALA A 232 -14.43 1.66 -12.58
N PRO A 233 -14.65 1.53 -13.90
CA PRO A 233 -14.58 2.68 -14.78
C PRO A 233 -15.72 3.63 -14.39
N SER A 234 -15.39 4.74 -13.73
CA SER A 234 -16.34 5.83 -13.57
C SER A 234 -16.64 6.38 -14.95
N ARG A 235 -17.93 6.40 -15.33
CA ARG A 235 -18.37 7.06 -16.56
C ARG A 235 -17.92 8.53 -16.49
N PRO A 236 -17.38 9.07 -17.60
CA PRO A 236 -16.97 10.47 -17.68
C PRO A 236 -18.13 11.43 -17.39
#